data_AF-A0A016U426-F1
#
_entry.id   AF-A0A016U426-F1
#
_cell.length_a   1.000
_cell.length_b   1.000
_cell.length_c   1.000
_cell.angle_alpha   90.00
_cell.angle_beta   90.00
_cell.angle_gamma   90.00
#
_symmetry.space_group_name_H-M   'P 1'
#
loop_
_entity.id
_entity.type
_entity.pdbx_description
1 polymer ?
#
loop_
_entity_poly.entity_id
_entity_poly.type
_entity_poly.pdbx_seq_one_letter_code
_entity_poly.pdbx_strand_id
1 'polypeptide(L)'
;MVSRRDFRVIMLYEFKLSHSAAEAARNIALAFVTDSPSERTVGCWLAKFSSGDFDLEDKPGRGRRMSLDDQALRAAVKTKPDTTTRTEHVEIAFQEFLKSCDLIFYCKGVNELPDRWQRCVESEGFYFDE
;
A
#
# COMPACT_ATOMS: atom_id res chain seq x y z
N MET A 1 -10.97 -3.92 26.96
CA MET A 1 -10.53 -3.57 25.60
C MET A 1 -11.63 -3.97 24.64
N VAL A 2 -12.10 -3.02 23.84
CA VAL A 2 -13.12 -3.25 22.82
C VAL A 2 -12.45 -3.95 21.65
N SER A 3 -13.00 -5.05 21.15
CA SER A 3 -12.37 -5.77 20.04
C SER A 3 -12.54 -5.00 18.73
N ARG A 4 -11.68 -5.29 17.75
CA ARG A 4 -11.83 -4.71 16.39
C ARG A 4 -13.19 -5.02 15.77
N ARG A 5 -13.79 -6.17 16.09
CA ARG A 5 -15.12 -6.56 15.63
C ARG A 5 -16.21 -5.70 16.28
N ASP A 6 -16.09 -5.40 17.57
CA ASP A 6 -17.04 -4.55 18.29
C ASP A 6 -17.07 -3.13 17.72
N PHE A 7 -15.91 -2.57 17.36
CA PHE A 7 -15.86 -1.27 16.69
C PHE A 7 -16.58 -1.27 15.34
N ARG A 8 -16.56 -2.38 14.59
CA ARG A 8 -17.31 -2.50 13.32
C ARG A 8 -18.81 -2.56 13.56
N VAL A 9 -19.25 -3.22 14.63
CA VAL A 9 -20.66 -3.22 15.05
C VAL A 9 -21.10 -1.79 15.38
N ILE A 10 -20.27 -1.04 16.11
CA ILE A 10 -20.56 0.37 16.45
C ILE A 10 -20.59 1.24 15.19
N MET A 11 -19.64 1.08 14.26
CA MET A 11 -19.67 1.81 12.97
C MET A 11 -20.93 1.50 12.17
N LEU A 12 -21.40 0.25 12.18
CA LEU A 12 -22.64 -0.14 11.51
C LEU A 12 -23.86 0.53 12.17
N TYR A 13 -23.88 0.60 13.50
CA TYR A 13 -24.91 1.32 14.24
C TYR A 13 -24.94 2.81 13.86
N GLU A 14 -23.80 3.50 13.88
CA GLU A 14 -23.69 4.90 13.46
C GLU A 14 -24.10 5.12 12.00
N PHE A 15 -23.77 4.18 11.10
CA PHE A 15 -24.21 4.20 9.71
C PHE A 15 -25.74 4.09 9.59
N LYS A 16 -26.40 3.26 10.42
CA LYS A 16 -27.87 3.17 10.45
C LYS A 16 -28.53 4.43 10.98
N LEU A 17 -27.82 5.22 11.80
CA LEU A 17 -28.24 6.56 12.20
C LEU A 17 -27.99 7.63 11.13
N SER A 18 -27.46 7.26 9.96
CA SER A 18 -27.10 8.17 8.86
C SER A 18 -26.05 9.22 9.25
N HIS A 19 -25.23 8.94 10.26
CA HIS A 19 -24.13 9.81 10.64
C HIS A 19 -22.99 9.75 9.62
N SER A 20 -22.32 10.90 9.45
CA SER A 20 -21.11 10.97 8.62
C SER A 20 -19.93 10.24 9.27
N ALA A 21 -18.90 9.92 8.48
CA ALA A 21 -17.69 9.28 9.01
C ALA A 21 -17.01 10.12 10.11
N ALA A 22 -16.97 11.43 9.94
CA ALA A 22 -16.40 12.35 10.92
C ALA A 22 -17.22 12.38 12.22
N GLU A 23 -18.55 12.35 12.11
CA GLU A 23 -19.44 12.32 13.27
C GLU A 23 -19.36 11.00 14.04
N ALA A 24 -19.44 9.88 13.32
CA ALA A 24 -19.26 8.55 13.88
C ALA A 24 -17.89 8.41 14.57
N ALA A 25 -16.81 8.89 13.96
CA ALA A 25 -15.48 8.84 14.55
C ALA A 25 -15.38 9.67 15.85
N ARG A 26 -15.98 10.86 15.89
CA ARG A 26 -16.05 11.67 17.12
C ARG A 26 -16.87 10.99 18.21
N ASN A 27 -18.02 10.40 17.88
CA ASN A 27 -18.87 9.67 18.83
C ASN A 27 -18.12 8.48 19.43
N ILE A 28 -17.44 7.70 18.59
CA ILE A 28 -16.65 6.54 19.03
C ILE A 28 -15.46 7.00 19.89
N ALA A 29 -14.76 8.06 19.50
CA ALA A 29 -13.65 8.61 20.28
C ALA A 29 -14.11 9.15 21.64
N LEU A 30 -15.28 9.78 21.71
CA LEU A 30 -15.87 10.26 22.95
C LEU A 30 -16.27 9.12 23.90
N ALA A 31 -16.76 8.00 23.35
CA ALA A 31 -17.20 6.85 24.12
C ALA A 31 -16.05 5.92 24.56
N PHE A 32 -15.00 5.76 23.74
CA PHE A 32 -13.99 4.70 23.92
C PHE A 32 -12.54 5.21 24.01
N VAL A 33 -12.29 6.50 23.76
CA VAL A 33 -11.05 7.28 23.95
C VAL A 33 -9.75 6.63 23.43
N THR A 34 -9.24 5.59 24.08
CA THR A 34 -7.88 5.06 23.87
C THR A 34 -7.78 4.03 22.75
N ASP A 35 -8.82 3.22 22.51
CA ASP A 35 -8.83 2.16 21.48
C ASP A 35 -9.58 2.59 20.22
N SER A 36 -9.92 3.88 20.09
CA SER A 36 -10.83 4.34 19.05
C SER A 36 -10.24 4.20 17.64
N PRO A 37 -11.00 3.66 16.67
CA PRO A 37 -10.62 3.65 15.27
C PRO A 37 -10.44 5.08 14.74
N SER A 38 -9.48 5.24 13.82
CA SER A 38 -9.28 6.50 13.11
C SER A 38 -10.48 6.83 12.22
N GLU A 39 -10.70 8.12 11.94
CA GLU A 39 -11.74 8.57 11.01
C GLU A 39 -11.61 7.90 9.64
N ARG A 40 -10.39 7.70 9.14
CA ARG A 40 -10.14 7.00 7.87
C ARG A 40 -10.67 5.57 7.90
N THR A 41 -10.49 4.87 9.02
CA THR A 41 -11.01 3.52 9.22
C THR A 41 -12.54 3.54 9.23
N VAL A 42 -13.14 4.45 9.99
CA VAL A 42 -14.61 4.63 10.04
C VAL A 42 -15.17 4.92 8.65
N GLY A 43 -14.56 5.84 7.90
CA GLY A 43 -14.99 6.19 6.54
C GLY A 43 -14.92 5.04 5.55
N CYS A 44 -13.87 4.21 5.62
CA CYS A 44 -13.76 3.00 4.78
C CYS A 44 -14.90 2.00 5.07
N TRP A 45 -15.24 1.82 6.35
CA TRP A 45 -16.34 0.94 6.76
C TRP A 45 -17.72 1.50 6.38
N LEU A 46 -17.95 2.79 6.55
CA LEU A 46 -19.20 3.43 6.10
C LEU A 46 -19.36 3.32 4.58
N ALA A 47 -18.29 3.52 3.80
CA ALA A 47 -18.34 3.32 2.35
C ALA A 47 -18.66 1.87 1.98
N LYS A 48 -18.10 0.90 2.72
CA LYS A 48 -18.43 -0.52 2.58
C LYS A 48 -19.92 -0.78 2.87
N PHE A 49 -20.48 -0.22 3.94
CA PHE A 49 -21.91 -0.35 4.25
C PHE A 49 -22.80 0.32 3.21
N SER A 50 -22.39 1.47 2.67
CA SER A 50 -23.09 2.13 1.55
C SER A 50 -23.13 1.25 0.29
N SER A 51 -22.13 0.39 0.07
CA SER A 51 -22.13 -0.60 -1.02
C SER A 51 -22.98 -1.85 -0.73
N GLY A 52 -23.61 -1.94 0.45
CA GLY A 52 -24.46 -3.06 0.86
C GLY A 52 -23.69 -4.26 1.46
N ASP A 53 -22.38 -4.14 1.67
CA ASP A 53 -21.57 -5.19 2.31
C ASP A 53 -21.54 -4.95 3.84
N PHE A 54 -22.34 -5.73 4.57
CA PHE A 54 -22.45 -5.68 6.03
C PHE A 54 -21.60 -6.73 6.75
N ASP A 55 -20.65 -7.37 6.06
CA ASP A 55 -19.77 -8.35 6.69
C ASP A 55 -18.83 -7.68 7.68
N LEU A 56 -18.90 -8.09 8.94
CA LEU A 56 -18.12 -7.51 10.05
C LEU A 56 -16.78 -8.23 10.27
N GLU A 57 -16.51 -9.33 9.56
CA GLU A 57 -15.25 -10.05 9.68
C GLU A 57 -14.12 -9.41 8.88
N ASP A 58 -12.88 -9.66 9.32
CA ASP A 58 -11.73 -9.43 8.46
C ASP A 58 -11.74 -10.51 7.38
N LYS A 59 -12.07 -10.13 6.15
CA LYS A 59 -11.77 -10.98 5.00
C LYS A 59 -10.25 -11.17 4.98
N PRO A 60 -9.74 -12.39 4.72
CA PRO A 60 -8.31 -12.58 4.50
C PRO A 60 -7.90 -11.56 3.44
N GLY A 61 -6.98 -10.66 3.81
CA GLY A 61 -6.76 -9.43 3.04
C GLY A 61 -6.46 -9.74 1.57
N ARG A 62 -6.69 -8.77 0.69
CA ARG A 62 -6.01 -8.72 -0.61
C ARG A 62 -4.51 -8.53 -0.37
N GLY A 63 -3.85 -9.53 0.21
CA GLY A 63 -2.43 -9.68 0.00
C GLY A 63 -2.20 -9.75 -1.50
N ARG A 64 -1.15 -9.10 -1.98
CA ARG A 64 -0.66 -9.28 -3.34
C ARG A 64 -0.13 -10.72 -3.46
N ARG A 65 -1.03 -11.70 -3.61
CA ARG A 65 -0.69 -13.03 -4.09
C ARG A 65 -1.09 -13.07 -5.56
N MET A 66 -0.28 -12.39 -6.37
CA MET A 66 -0.19 -12.72 -7.77
C MET A 66 0.56 -14.05 -7.84
N SER A 67 -0.16 -15.17 -7.83
CA SER A 67 0.34 -16.36 -8.50
C SER A 67 0.21 -16.07 -10.00
N LEU A 68 1.10 -15.24 -10.55
CA LEU A 68 1.27 -15.20 -12.00
C LEU A 68 1.85 -16.55 -12.38
N ASP A 69 1.11 -17.28 -13.21
CA ASP A 69 1.63 -18.47 -13.84
C ASP A 69 2.73 -18.05 -14.83
N ASP A 70 3.99 -18.19 -14.41
CA ASP A 70 5.18 -17.88 -15.22
C ASP A 70 5.14 -18.60 -16.57
N GLN A 71 4.46 -19.75 -16.67
CA GLN A 71 4.32 -20.48 -17.92
C GLN A 71 3.36 -19.77 -18.89
N ALA A 72 2.23 -19.27 -18.39
CA ALA A 72 1.30 -18.45 -19.19
C ALA A 72 1.94 -17.14 -19.64
N LEU A 73 2.79 -16.53 -18.80
CA LEU A 73 3.49 -15.29 -19.12
C LEU A 73 4.56 -15.52 -20.20
N ARG A 74 5.34 -16.59 -20.09
CA ARG A 74 6.31 -17.01 -21.13
C ARG A 74 5.62 -17.34 -22.46
N ALA A 75 4.45 -17.96 -22.42
CA ALA A 75 3.68 -18.26 -23.63
C ALA A 75 3.16 -16.98 -24.30
N ALA A 76 2.63 -16.03 -23.53
CA ALA A 76 2.13 -14.76 -24.04
C ALA A 76 3.25 -13.91 -24.68
N VAL A 77 4.45 -13.87 -24.07
CA VAL A 77 5.63 -13.18 -24.63
C VAL A 77 6.07 -13.80 -25.96
N LYS A 78 5.96 -15.13 -26.13
CA LYS A 78 6.25 -15.79 -27.41
C LYS A 78 5.23 -15.50 -28.51
N THR A 79 4.00 -15.11 -28.16
CA THR A 79 2.91 -14.91 -29.15
C THR A 79 2.87 -13.52 -29.79
N LYS A 80 3.64 -12.55 -29.27
CA LYS A 80 3.70 -11.17 -29.80
C LYS A 80 5.14 -10.68 -29.94
N PRO A 81 5.79 -10.87 -31.10
CA PRO A 81 7.21 -10.52 -31.27
C PRO A 81 7.50 -9.00 -31.24
N ASP A 82 6.52 -8.12 -31.50
CA ASP A 82 6.75 -6.67 -31.63
C ASP A 82 6.98 -5.91 -30.31
N THR A 83 6.73 -6.53 -29.15
CA THR A 83 6.99 -5.89 -27.84
C THR A 83 8.34 -6.29 -27.24
N THR A 84 8.90 -7.39 -27.73
CA THR A 84 10.08 -8.09 -27.20
C THR A 84 11.37 -7.30 -27.43
N THR A 85 11.54 -6.71 -28.62
CA THR A 85 12.78 -5.99 -28.96
C THR A 85 13.00 -4.78 -28.03
N ARG A 86 11.97 -3.98 -27.75
CA ARG A 86 12.10 -2.81 -26.86
C ARG A 86 12.39 -3.20 -25.41
N THR A 87 11.80 -4.28 -24.91
CA THR A 87 12.06 -4.77 -23.55
C THR A 87 13.41 -5.46 -23.42
N GLU A 88 13.84 -6.20 -24.44
CA GLU A 88 15.17 -6.82 -24.50
C GLU A 88 16.28 -5.77 -24.52
N HIS A 89 16.12 -4.70 -25.30
CA HIS A 89 17.10 -3.60 -25.31
C HIS A 89 17.23 -2.90 -23.95
N VAL A 90 16.13 -2.72 -23.23
CA VAL A 90 16.16 -2.14 -21.87
C VAL A 90 16.85 -3.09 -20.89
N GLU A 91 16.53 -4.39 -20.96
CA GLU A 91 17.16 -5.39 -20.10
C GLU A 91 18.66 -5.47 -20.38
N ILE A 92 19.08 -5.52 -21.65
CA ILE A 92 20.49 -5.56 -22.03
C ILE A 92 21.22 -4.30 -21.55
N ALA A 93 20.67 -3.11 -21.81
CA ALA A 93 21.29 -1.85 -21.39
C ALA A 93 21.42 -1.75 -19.86
N PHE A 94 20.41 -2.21 -19.12
CA PHE A 94 20.46 -2.26 -17.67
C PHE A 94 21.53 -3.24 -17.17
N GLN A 95 21.62 -4.44 -17.75
CA GLN A 95 22.63 -5.42 -17.39
C GLN A 95 24.05 -4.96 -17.73
N GLU A 96 24.25 -4.29 -18.86
CA GLU A 96 25.53 -3.67 -19.23
C GLU A 96 25.92 -2.58 -18.23
N PHE A 97 24.98 -1.74 -17.81
CA PHE A 97 25.20 -0.74 -16.77
C PHE A 97 25.64 -1.39 -15.45
N LEU A 98 24.91 -2.41 -14.96
CA LEU A 98 25.25 -3.09 -13.71
C LEU A 98 26.64 -3.75 -13.76
N LYS A 99 27.01 -4.34 -14.91
CA LYS A 99 28.33 -4.93 -15.14
C LYS A 99 29.44 -3.88 -15.24
N SER A 100 29.10 -2.66 -15.64
CA SER A 100 30.03 -1.53 -15.67
C SER A 100 30.25 -0.89 -14.30
N CYS A 101 29.39 -1.16 -13.30
CA CYS A 101 29.56 -0.66 -11.95
C CYS A 101 30.57 -1.52 -11.16
N ASP A 102 31.62 -0.89 -10.64
CA ASP A 102 32.62 -1.56 -9.80
C ASP A 102 32.12 -1.76 -8.35
N LEU A 103 32.75 -2.67 -7.59
CA LEU A 103 32.41 -2.96 -6.19
C LEU A 103 32.43 -1.69 -5.32
N ILE A 104 33.36 -0.76 -5.62
CA ILE A 104 33.46 0.53 -4.93
C ILE A 104 32.16 1.35 -5.09
N PHE A 105 31.53 1.32 -6.27
CA PHE A 105 30.26 2.02 -6.53
C PHE A 105 29.15 1.50 -5.61
N TYR A 106 29.02 0.18 -5.50
CA TYR A 106 28.01 -0.44 -4.63
C TYR A 106 28.30 -0.21 -3.14
N CYS A 107 29.56 -0.40 -2.71
CA CYS A 107 29.96 -0.15 -1.33
C CYS A 107 29.71 1.31 -0.93
N LYS A 108 30.07 2.26 -1.79
CA LYS A 108 29.79 3.69 -1.57
C LYS A 108 28.29 3.92 -1.46
N GLY A 109 27.50 3.42 -2.40
CA GLY A 109 26.05 3.56 -2.39
C GLY A 109 25.41 3.02 -1.11
N VAL A 110 25.84 1.84 -0.63
CA VAL A 110 25.32 1.22 0.61
C VAL A 110 25.74 2.01 1.85
N ASN A 111 26.99 2.46 1.92
CA ASN A 111 27.50 3.23 3.06
C ASN A 111 26.86 4.63 3.16
N GLU A 112 26.42 5.20 2.04
CA GLU A 112 25.73 6.50 2.00
C GLU A 112 24.22 6.38 2.24
N LEU A 113 23.64 5.18 2.28
CA LEU A 113 22.21 4.99 2.53
C LEU A 113 21.73 5.60 3.85
N PRO A 114 22.42 5.43 5.01
CA PRO A 114 22.00 6.02 6.27
C PRO A 114 21.89 7.54 6.20
N ASP A 115 22.89 8.21 5.62
CA ASP A 115 22.90 9.67 5.48
C ASP A 115 21.80 10.16 4.53
N ARG A 116 21.56 9.44 3.43
CA ARG A 116 20.47 9.75 2.50
C ARG A 116 19.11 9.58 3.16
N TRP A 117 18.92 8.54 3.96
CA TRP A 117 17.70 8.30 4.72
C TRP A 117 17.46 9.37 5.78
N GLN A 118 18.52 9.74 6.51
CA GLN A 118 18.47 10.81 7.50
C GLN A 118 18.02 12.14 6.84
N ARG A 119 18.59 12.48 5.68
CA ARG A 119 18.19 13.65 4.91
C ARG A 119 16.73 13.62 4.47
N CYS A 120 16.20 12.47 4.05
CA CYS A 120 14.79 12.34 3.69
C CYS A 120 13.85 12.54 4.89
N VAL A 121 14.27 12.12 6.10
CA VAL A 121 13.50 12.34 7.33
C VAL A 121 13.53 13.82 7.71
N GLU A 122 14.69 14.46 7.62
CA GLU A 122 14.88 15.89 7.89
C GLU A 122 14.15 16.78 6.88
N SER A 123 13.99 16.32 5.63
CA SER A 123 13.27 17.05 4.59
C SER A 123 11.76 16.80 4.57
N GLU A 124 11.20 16.07 5.56
CA GLU A 124 9.79 15.66 5.59
C GLU A 124 9.28 15.01 4.29
N GLY A 125 10.18 14.38 3.53
CA GLY A 125 9.86 13.78 2.23
C GLY A 125 9.66 14.78 1.08
N PHE A 126 9.95 16.07 1.27
CA PHE A 126 10.11 17.00 0.15
C PHE A 126 11.33 16.63 -0.68
N TYR A 127 11.17 16.68 -2.00
CA TYR A 127 12.27 16.46 -2.94
C TYR A 127 13.22 17.66 -2.90
N PHE A 128 14.52 17.37 -2.91
CA PHE A 128 15.56 18.38 -2.97
C PHE A 128 15.59 18.97 -4.37
N ASP A 129 15.43 20.29 -4.51
CA ASP A 129 15.81 21.01 -5.71
C ASP A 129 17.34 21.23 -5.66
N GLU A 130 18.03 20.90 -6.76
CA GLU A 130 19.51 20.89 -6.90
C GLU A 130 20.22 22.19 -6.49
#